data_AF-A0A0N7M8K6-F1
#
_entry.id   AF-A0A0N7M8K6-F1
#
_cell.length_a   1.000
_cell.length_b   1.000
_cell.length_c   1.000
_cell.angle_alpha   90.00
_cell.angle_beta   90.00
_cell.angle_gamma   90.00
#
_symmetry.space_group_name_H-M   'P 1'
#
loop_
_entity.id
_entity.type
_entity.pdbx_description
1 polymer ?
#
loop_
_entity_poly.entity_id
_entity_poly.type
_entity_poly.pdbx_seq_one_letter_code
_entity_poly.pdbx_strand_id
1 'polypeptide(L)'
;MSFDGELRVVAELDLRPQDRFANPKGYALAPDYDVFYCSFKVNAPKASGIYWILVNDVVVYIGRAKNLHNRLSVQYGTVSPRHPYKDGQLQKCRTNAKINSILSNGGQVSFRWKACVDYFEQEHALLKSPETRPAWNLRA
;
A
#
# COMPACT_ATOMS: atom_id res chain seq x y z
N MET A 1 -5.41 2.44 -21.42
CA MET A 1 -4.61 1.37 -20.78
C MET A 1 -5.58 0.27 -20.39
N SER A 2 -5.34 -0.99 -20.74
CA SER A 2 -6.16 -2.11 -20.27
C SER A 2 -5.64 -2.61 -18.91
N PHE A 3 -6.55 -2.93 -18.00
CA PHE A 3 -6.27 -3.53 -16.71
C PHE A 3 -6.83 -4.95 -16.68
N ASP A 4 -6.14 -5.85 -15.99
CA ASP A 4 -6.58 -7.24 -15.82
C ASP A 4 -7.53 -7.40 -14.63
N GLY A 5 -7.57 -6.39 -13.75
CA GLY A 5 -8.54 -6.34 -12.66
C GLY A 5 -8.51 -5.03 -11.90
N GLU A 6 -9.60 -4.81 -11.17
CA GLU A 6 -9.83 -3.70 -10.28
C GLU A 6 -10.56 -4.19 -9.02
N LEU A 7 -10.28 -3.55 -7.87
CA LEU A 7 -10.99 -3.79 -6.64
C LEU A 7 -11.09 -2.50 -5.82
N ARG A 8 -12.32 -2.12 -5.44
CA ARG A 8 -12.56 -1.11 -4.42
C ARG A 8 -12.32 -1.73 -3.04
N VAL A 9 -11.53 -1.06 -2.21
CA VAL A 9 -11.14 -1.55 -0.89
C VAL A 9 -12.34 -1.49 0.06
N VAL A 10 -12.60 -2.62 0.71
CA VAL A 10 -13.42 -2.71 1.91
C VAL A 10 -12.50 -3.18 3.02
N ALA A 11 -12.45 -2.42 4.12
CA ALA A 11 -11.45 -2.61 5.17
C ALA A 11 -12.08 -2.55 6.57
N GLU A 12 -11.47 -3.28 7.49
CA GLU A 12 -11.57 -3.01 8.92
C GLU A 12 -10.66 -1.82 9.25
N LEU A 13 -11.20 -0.77 9.87
CA LEU A 13 -10.53 0.52 10.06
C LEU A 13 -10.10 0.75 11.51
N ASP A 14 -9.26 1.76 11.69
CA ASP A 14 -8.86 2.31 13.00
C ASP A 14 -8.23 1.29 13.95
N LEU A 15 -7.42 0.40 13.37
CA LEU A 15 -6.67 -0.64 14.07
C LEU A 15 -5.38 -0.10 14.66
N ARG A 16 -5.03 -0.61 15.85
CA ARG A 16 -3.72 -0.40 16.50
C ARG A 16 -2.94 -1.71 16.66
N PRO A 17 -2.37 -2.28 15.58
CA PRO A 17 -1.57 -3.50 15.66
C PRO A 17 -0.37 -3.37 16.59
N GLN A 18 0.24 -2.19 16.71
CA GLN A 18 1.38 -1.92 17.58
C GLN A 18 1.08 -2.21 19.06
N ASP A 19 -0.14 -1.96 19.52
CA ASP A 19 -0.55 -2.18 20.92
C ASP A 19 -0.52 -3.66 21.31
N ARG A 20 -0.54 -4.56 20.32
CA ARG A 20 -0.43 -6.02 20.52
C ARG A 20 1.01 -6.53 20.55
N PHE A 21 2.00 -5.66 20.32
CA PHE A 21 3.39 -6.07 20.32
C PHE A 21 3.95 -6.08 21.75
N ALA A 22 4.30 -7.27 22.26
CA ALA A 22 4.86 -7.43 23.62
C ALA A 22 6.15 -6.63 23.88
N ASN A 23 6.84 -6.18 22.82
CA ASN A 23 8.02 -5.33 22.87
C ASN A 23 9.08 -5.68 23.93
N PRO A 24 9.57 -6.94 23.98
CA PRO A 24 10.44 -7.41 25.07
C PRO A 24 11.80 -6.69 25.12
N LYS A 25 12.21 -6.02 24.04
CA LYS A 25 13.48 -5.28 23.97
C LYS A 25 13.31 -3.75 24.04
N GLY A 26 12.10 -3.25 24.33
CA GLY A 26 11.85 -1.82 24.47
C GLY A 26 12.16 -1.01 23.21
N TYR A 27 11.88 -1.57 22.02
CA TYR A 27 12.04 -0.84 20.77
C TYR A 27 11.17 0.43 20.80
N ALA A 28 11.75 1.55 20.35
CA ALA A 28 10.99 2.79 20.20
C ALA A 28 9.95 2.64 19.08
N LEU A 29 8.73 3.07 19.35
CA LEU A 29 7.73 3.29 18.33
C LEU A 29 8.11 4.57 17.58
N ALA A 30 8.20 4.50 16.25
CA ALA A 30 8.51 5.68 15.45
C ALA A 30 7.29 6.63 15.47
N PRO A 31 7.43 7.93 15.84
CA PRO A 31 6.28 8.83 16.00
C PRO A 31 5.35 8.90 14.79
N ASP A 32 5.90 8.96 13.58
CA ASP A 32 5.14 8.98 12.32
C ASP A 32 4.33 7.68 12.05
N TYR A 33 4.59 6.65 12.85
CA TYR A 33 3.98 5.32 12.74
C TYR A 33 3.18 4.98 14.01
N ASP A 34 3.03 5.91 14.95
CA ASP A 34 2.11 5.81 16.08
C ASP A 34 0.68 6.19 15.68
N VAL A 35 0.19 5.57 14.61
CA VAL A 35 -1.06 5.94 13.93
C VAL A 35 -2.00 4.75 13.84
N PHE A 36 -3.21 5.02 13.34
CA PHE A 36 -4.18 3.98 13.01
C PHE A 36 -3.91 3.36 11.64
N TYR A 37 -4.21 2.07 11.55
CA TYR A 37 -4.04 1.23 10.38
C TYR A 37 -5.36 0.55 10.02
N CYS A 38 -5.40 -0.11 8.87
CA CYS A 38 -6.55 -0.88 8.41
C CYS A 38 -6.16 -2.30 8.02
N SER A 39 -7.16 -3.19 7.92
CA SER A 39 -7.00 -4.53 7.35
C SER A 39 -7.95 -4.75 6.18
N PHE A 40 -7.43 -5.23 5.06
CA PHE A 40 -8.21 -5.53 3.86
C PHE A 40 -7.56 -6.64 3.04
N LYS A 41 -8.33 -7.19 2.08
CA LYS A 41 -7.84 -8.19 1.11
C LYS A 41 -8.05 -7.71 -0.31
N VAL A 42 -7.11 -8.08 -1.18
CA VAL A 42 -7.18 -7.82 -2.62
C VAL A 42 -7.03 -9.14 -3.36
N ASN A 43 -8.02 -9.48 -4.18
CA ASN A 43 -8.04 -10.72 -4.98
C ASN A 43 -7.22 -10.58 -6.28
N ALA A 44 -6.04 -9.98 -6.19
CA ALA A 44 -5.12 -9.88 -7.32
C ALA A 44 -4.44 -11.24 -7.58
N PRO A 45 -3.98 -11.52 -8.82
CA PRO A 45 -3.34 -12.78 -9.15
C PRO A 45 -1.99 -12.95 -8.47
N LYS A 46 -1.55 -14.21 -8.28
CA LYS A 46 -0.21 -14.55 -7.82
C LYS A 46 0.83 -14.47 -8.96
N ALA A 47 0.87 -13.34 -9.66
CA ALA A 47 1.73 -13.07 -10.81
C ALA A 47 2.50 -11.77 -10.64
N SER A 48 3.57 -11.59 -11.41
CA SER A 48 4.25 -10.30 -11.51
C SER A 48 3.41 -9.29 -12.28
N GLY A 49 3.63 -7.99 -12.03
CA GLY A 49 2.91 -6.95 -12.76
C GLY A 49 3.04 -5.55 -12.18
N ILE A 50 2.26 -4.64 -12.75
CA ILE A 50 2.08 -3.25 -12.34
C ILE A 50 0.76 -3.12 -11.59
N TYR A 51 0.70 -2.22 -10.62
CA TYR A 51 -0.51 -1.84 -9.94
C TYR A 51 -0.60 -0.32 -9.76
N TRP A 52 -1.84 0.14 -9.63
CA TRP A 52 -2.21 1.51 -9.35
C TRP A 52 -3.00 1.56 -8.05
N ILE A 53 -2.76 2.58 -7.24
CA ILE A 53 -3.63 2.95 -6.12
C ILE A 53 -4.37 4.21 -6.55
N LEU A 54 -5.68 4.18 -6.40
CA LEU A 54 -6.55 5.29 -6.71
C LEU A 54 -7.25 5.76 -5.44
N VAL A 55 -7.39 7.07 -5.30
CA VAL A 55 -8.16 7.73 -4.24
C VAL A 55 -9.22 8.57 -4.92
N ASN A 56 -10.49 8.29 -4.65
CA ASN A 56 -11.63 8.94 -5.32
C ASN A 56 -11.44 8.96 -6.84
N ASP A 57 -11.10 7.80 -7.41
CA ASP A 57 -10.83 7.57 -8.83
C ASP A 57 -9.61 8.31 -9.44
N VAL A 58 -8.82 9.01 -8.63
CA VAL A 58 -7.56 9.65 -9.03
C VAL A 58 -6.38 8.75 -8.71
N VAL A 59 -5.51 8.48 -9.70
CA VAL A 59 -4.28 7.71 -9.48
C VAL A 59 -3.34 8.48 -8.54
N VAL A 60 -3.08 7.93 -7.36
CA VAL A 60 -2.16 8.50 -6.38
C VAL A 60 -0.83 7.75 -6.30
N TYR A 61 -0.79 6.50 -6.76
CA TYR A 61 0.44 5.70 -6.77
C TYR A 61 0.46 4.72 -7.93
N ILE A 62 1.64 4.51 -8.50
CA ILE A 62 1.96 3.43 -9.44
C ILE A 62 3.14 2.66 -8.84
N GLY A 63 3.03 1.34 -8.83
CA GLY A 63 4.16 0.52 -8.44
C GLY A 63 4.14 -0.83 -9.13
N ARG A 64 5.18 -1.59 -8.86
CA ARG A 64 5.37 -2.92 -9.44
C ARG A 64 5.59 -4.00 -8.38
N ALA A 65 5.30 -5.23 -8.74
CA ALA A 65 5.48 -6.38 -7.86
C ALA A 65 5.86 -7.63 -8.64
N LYS A 66 6.73 -8.47 -8.05
CA LYS A 66 6.96 -9.84 -8.52
C LYS A 66 5.76 -10.77 -8.24
N ASN A 67 4.92 -10.39 -7.26
CA ASN A 67 3.69 -11.07 -6.92
C ASN A 67 2.65 -10.03 -6.46
N LEU A 68 1.66 -9.76 -7.31
CA LEU A 68 0.62 -8.76 -7.09
C LEU A 68 -0.22 -9.09 -5.84
N HIS A 69 -0.67 -10.33 -5.69
CA HIS A 69 -1.40 -10.78 -4.50
C HIS A 69 -0.66 -10.47 -3.20
N ASN A 70 0.62 -10.87 -3.12
CA ASN A 70 1.44 -10.63 -1.94
C ASN A 70 1.63 -9.14 -1.67
N ARG A 71 1.90 -8.33 -2.71
CA ARG A 71 2.09 -6.89 -2.53
C ARG A 71 0.81 -6.21 -2.04
N LEU A 72 -0.31 -6.45 -2.71
CA LEU A 72 -1.55 -5.71 -2.47
C LEU A 72 -2.29 -6.22 -1.23
N SER A 73 -2.47 -7.54 -1.10
CA SER A 73 -3.28 -8.11 -0.03
C SER A 73 -2.49 -8.36 1.26
N VAL A 74 -1.22 -8.75 1.17
CA VAL A 74 -0.44 -9.14 2.36
C VAL A 74 0.40 -7.97 2.87
N GLN A 75 1.14 -7.30 1.99
CA GLN A 75 2.07 -6.25 2.42
C GLN A 75 1.36 -4.92 2.70
N TYR A 76 0.37 -4.54 1.88
CA TYR A 76 -0.42 -3.33 2.11
C TYR A 76 -1.71 -3.59 2.87
N GLY A 77 -2.32 -4.76 2.72
CA GLY A 77 -3.59 -5.12 3.37
C GLY A 77 -3.48 -5.49 4.86
N THR A 78 -2.29 -5.62 5.42
CA THR A 78 -2.10 -5.96 6.83
C THR A 78 -0.80 -5.37 7.38
N VAL A 79 -0.86 -4.85 8.61
CA VAL A 79 0.32 -4.38 9.35
C VAL A 79 0.56 -5.29 10.55
N SER A 80 1.70 -5.97 10.54
CA SER A 80 2.12 -6.80 11.68
C SER A 80 2.51 -5.93 12.89
N PRO A 81 2.23 -6.37 14.13
CA PRO A 81 2.50 -5.60 15.35
C PRO A 81 3.92 -5.02 15.48
N ARG A 82 4.94 -5.75 15.00
CA ARG A 82 6.34 -5.30 15.06
C ARG A 82 6.69 -4.19 14.06
N HIS A 83 5.94 -4.05 12.96
CA HIS A 83 6.36 -3.21 11.83
C HIS A 83 6.45 -1.71 12.14
N PRO A 84 5.58 -1.10 12.96
CA PRO A 84 5.64 0.33 13.28
C PRO A 84 6.84 0.74 14.15
N TYR A 85 7.48 -0.22 14.82
CA TYR A 85 8.62 0.02 15.69
C TYR A 85 9.94 0.16 14.92
N LYS A 86 10.96 0.80 15.53
CA LYS A 86 12.32 0.96 14.97
C LYS A 86 12.87 -0.35 14.41
N ASP A 87 13.54 -0.29 13.26
CA ASP A 87 14.04 -1.44 12.47
C ASP A 87 12.93 -2.37 11.93
N GLY A 88 11.67 -1.94 12.01
CA GLY A 88 10.53 -2.61 11.38
C GLY A 88 10.39 -2.30 9.89
N GLN A 89 9.32 -2.78 9.27
CA GLN A 89 9.04 -2.59 7.84
C GLN A 89 8.19 -1.33 7.61
N LEU A 90 8.77 -0.18 7.90
CA LEU A 90 8.09 1.13 7.91
C LEU A 90 7.44 1.50 6.58
N GLN A 91 8.04 1.17 5.44
CA GLN A 91 7.48 1.48 4.12
C GLN A 91 6.09 0.86 3.92
N LYS A 92 5.84 -0.34 4.45
CA LYS A 92 4.54 -1.01 4.36
C LYS A 92 3.49 -0.31 5.23
N CYS A 93 3.92 0.13 6.42
CA CYS A 93 3.07 0.87 7.35
C CYS A 93 2.61 2.19 6.73
N ARG A 94 3.49 2.91 6.04
CA ARG A 94 3.15 4.21 5.42
C ARG A 94 1.99 4.11 4.44
N THR A 95 2.00 3.12 3.54
CA THR A 95 0.92 2.95 2.57
C THR A 95 -0.40 2.58 3.25
N ASN A 96 -0.37 1.64 4.20
CA ASN A 96 -1.57 1.23 4.91
C ASN A 96 -2.17 2.35 5.77
N ALA A 97 -1.34 3.11 6.49
CA ALA A 97 -1.78 4.26 7.29
C ALA A 97 -2.48 5.33 6.42
N LYS A 98 -1.93 5.63 5.23
CA LYS A 98 -2.59 6.53 4.27
C LYS A 98 -3.96 5.99 3.83
N ILE A 99 -4.05 4.70 3.52
CA ILE A 99 -5.31 4.05 3.15
C ILE A 99 -6.33 4.15 4.29
N ASN A 100 -5.93 3.84 5.54
CA ASN A 100 -6.81 3.98 6.71
C ASN A 100 -7.32 5.41 6.83
N SER A 101 -6.41 6.39 6.83
CA SER A 101 -6.76 7.80 6.94
C SER A 101 -7.78 8.24 5.87
N ILE A 102 -7.62 7.83 4.62
CA ILE A 102 -8.56 8.16 3.55
C ILE A 102 -9.94 7.53 3.80
N LEU A 103 -9.97 6.23 4.11
CA LEU A 103 -11.23 5.50 4.31
C LEU A 103 -11.98 5.99 5.55
N SER A 104 -11.29 6.23 6.67
CA SER A 104 -11.90 6.75 7.91
C SER A 104 -12.47 8.17 7.73
N ASN A 105 -11.96 8.95 6.77
CA ASN A 105 -12.50 10.27 6.41
C ASN A 105 -13.58 10.21 5.31
N GLY A 106 -14.14 9.04 5.02
CA GLY A 106 -15.22 8.86 4.02
C GLY A 106 -14.75 8.87 2.56
N GLY A 107 -13.44 8.88 2.32
CA GLY A 107 -12.87 8.73 0.99
C GLY A 107 -12.94 7.29 0.49
N GLN A 108 -12.62 7.10 -0.79
CA GLN A 108 -12.61 5.79 -1.43
C GLN A 108 -11.21 5.44 -1.92
N VAL A 109 -10.81 4.18 -1.72
CA VAL A 109 -9.56 3.64 -2.25
C VAL A 109 -9.88 2.46 -3.17
N SER A 110 -9.25 2.43 -4.34
CA SER A 110 -9.26 1.24 -5.20
C SER A 110 -7.87 0.88 -5.69
N PHE A 111 -7.70 -0.39 -6.03
CA PHE A 111 -6.53 -0.90 -6.72
C PHE A 111 -6.90 -1.31 -8.13
N ARG A 112 -6.04 -0.97 -9.10
CA ARG A 112 -6.04 -1.58 -10.44
C ARG A 112 -4.74 -2.30 -10.65
N TRP A 113 -4.74 -3.36 -11.46
CA TRP A 113 -3.51 -4.09 -11.78
C TRP A 113 -3.50 -4.64 -13.19
N LYS A 114 -2.27 -4.91 -13.65
CA LYS A 114 -1.98 -5.58 -14.91
C LYS A 114 -0.82 -6.55 -14.67
N ALA A 115 -1.07 -7.83 -14.88
CA ALA A 115 -0.05 -8.86 -14.85
C ALA A 115 0.86 -8.72 -16.09
N CYS A 116 2.16 -8.74 -15.86
CA CYS A 116 3.15 -8.69 -16.93
C CYS A 116 4.53 -9.17 -16.44
N VAL A 117 5.38 -9.56 -17.39
CA VAL A 117 6.74 -10.05 -17.12
C VAL A 117 7.78 -8.92 -17.18
N ASP A 118 7.53 -7.91 -18.00
CA ASP A 118 8.32 -6.68 -18.22
C ASP A 118 7.87 -5.53 -17.27
N TYR A 119 7.52 -5.88 -16.04
CA TYR A 119 6.98 -4.96 -15.04
C TYR A 119 8.01 -3.95 -14.51
N PHE A 120 9.30 -4.13 -14.78
CA PHE A 120 10.30 -3.11 -14.47
C PHE A 120 10.26 -1.99 -15.51
N GLU A 121 10.31 -2.36 -16.79
CA GLU A 121 10.33 -1.47 -17.94
C GLU A 121 9.01 -0.68 -18.03
N GLN A 122 7.87 -1.35 -17.83
CA GLN A 122 6.56 -0.68 -17.84
C GLN A 122 6.42 0.32 -16.70
N GLU A 123 6.84 -0.02 -15.46
CA GLU A 123 6.82 0.94 -14.35
C GLU A 123 7.72 2.15 -14.64
N HIS A 124 8.93 1.89 -15.12
CA HIS A 124 9.89 2.93 -15.42
C HIS A 124 9.35 3.89 -16.48
N ALA A 125 8.74 3.36 -17.55
CA ALA A 125 8.10 4.16 -18.59
C ALA A 125 6.95 5.02 -18.04
N LEU A 126 6.11 4.45 -17.17
CA LEU A 126 4.98 5.15 -16.53
C LEU A 126 5.42 6.28 -15.59
N LEU A 127 6.58 6.13 -14.94
CA LEU A 127 7.11 7.09 -13.97
C LEU A 127 8.23 7.97 -14.53
N LYS A 128 8.51 7.89 -15.84
CA LYS A 128 9.62 8.59 -16.49
C LYS A 128 9.49 10.10 -16.36
N SER A 129 8.30 10.62 -16.66
CA SER A 129 7.95 12.05 -16.62
C SER A 129 7.63 12.50 -15.18
N PRO A 130 8.44 13.38 -14.56
CA PRO A 130 8.17 13.90 -13.22
C PRO A 130 6.83 14.63 -13.11
N GLU A 131 6.44 15.38 -14.13
CA GLU A 131 5.20 16.16 -14.24
C GLU A 131 3.93 15.30 -14.19
N THR A 132 4.03 14.01 -14.57
CA THR A 132 2.92 13.06 -14.56
C THR A 132 3.02 12.07 -13.40
N ARG A 133 3.99 12.23 -12.49
CA ARG A 133 4.14 11.29 -11.38
C ARG A 133 2.98 11.43 -10.41
N PRO A 134 2.35 10.31 -10.03
CA PRO A 134 1.34 10.32 -8.98
C PRO A 134 1.91 10.88 -7.66
N ALA A 135 1.06 11.54 -6.88
CA ALA A 135 1.47 12.25 -5.67
C ALA A 135 2.26 11.38 -4.68
N TRP A 136 1.96 10.07 -4.57
CA TRP A 136 2.65 9.17 -3.65
C TRP A 136 3.92 8.55 -4.24
N ASN A 137 4.20 8.76 -5.53
CA ASN A 137 5.49 8.41 -6.15
C ASN A 137 6.52 9.52 -6.03
N LEU A 138 6.10 10.75 -5.71
CA LEU A 138 7.02 11.85 -5.43
C LEU A 138 7.82 11.53 -4.16
N ARG A 139 9.14 11.68 -4.26
CA ARG A 139 10.00 11.66 -3.07
C ARG A 139 9.81 13.00 -2.37
N ALA A 140 9.32 12.93 -1.13
CA ALA A 140 9.39 14.05 -0.20
C ALA A 140 10.85 14.28 0.20
#